data_AF-A0A328C4Y4-F1
#
_entry.id   AF-A0A328C4Y4-F1
#
_cell.length_a   1.000
_cell.length_b   1.000
_cell.length_c   1.000
_cell.angle_alpha   90.00
_cell.angle_beta   90.00
_cell.angle_gamma   90.00
#
_symmetry.space_group_name_H-M   'P 1'
#
loop_
_entity.id
_entity.type
_entity.pdbx_description
1 polymer ?
#
loop_
_entity_poly.entity_id
_entity_poly.type
_entity_poly.pdbx_seq_one_letter_code
_entity_poly.pdbx_strand_id
1 'polypeptide(L)'
;MADTRIKAEGTYSGVSDKNMNTFRDDVLAEMTSKNVSGFAVLNEGNAWIQLEGDEFDVTDVCDFINNYGILTTFATTSLVSITSRQLNECYLYYKNLTPVTSLP
;
A
#
# COMPACT_ATOMS: atom_id res chain seq x y z
N MET A 1 2.53 5.59 -21.01
CA MET A 1 1.14 5.19 -20.69
C MET A 1 0.52 6.27 -19.81
N ALA A 2 -0.81 6.34 -19.71
CA ALA A 2 -1.41 7.12 -18.64
C ALA A 2 -1.14 6.40 -17.31
N ASP A 3 -0.81 7.14 -16.26
CA ASP A 3 -0.68 6.54 -14.93
C ASP A 3 -2.05 6.00 -14.49
N THR A 4 -2.04 5.04 -13.56
CA THR A 4 -3.23 4.41 -12.98
C THR A 4 -3.23 4.61 -11.48
N ARG A 5 -4.43 4.77 -10.91
CA ARG A 5 -4.67 4.75 -9.47
C ARG A 5 -5.45 3.50 -9.09
N ILE A 6 -4.90 2.71 -8.18
CA ILE A 6 -5.60 1.59 -7.53
C ILE A 6 -6.01 1.99 -6.12
N LYS A 7 -7.22 1.59 -5.73
CA LYS A 7 -7.67 1.55 -4.34
C LYS A 7 -7.95 0.11 -3.95
N ALA A 8 -7.47 -0.28 -2.79
CA ALA A 8 -7.72 -1.60 -2.22
C ALA A 8 -8.06 -1.50 -0.74
N GLU A 9 -8.86 -2.44 -0.28
CA GLU A 9 -9.27 -2.55 1.12
C GLU A 9 -9.06 -3.97 1.61
N GLY A 10 -8.78 -4.11 2.90
CA GLY A 10 -8.53 -5.39 3.52
C GLY A 10 -8.78 -5.39 5.01
N THR A 11 -8.49 -6.52 5.65
CA THR A 11 -8.57 -6.65 7.12
C THR A 11 -7.35 -7.41 7.63
N TYR A 12 -6.93 -7.16 8.86
CA TYR A 12 -5.89 -7.92 9.55
C TYR A 12 -6.20 -7.95 11.05
N SER A 13 -5.69 -8.96 11.76
CA SER A 13 -5.82 -9.07 13.22
C SER A 13 -4.64 -9.85 13.81
N GLY A 14 -4.22 -9.50 15.02
CA GLY A 14 -3.21 -10.26 15.77
C GLY A 14 -1.81 -10.23 15.17
N VAL A 15 -1.51 -9.26 14.30
CA VAL A 15 -0.19 -9.09 13.68
C VAL A 15 0.73 -8.29 14.61
N SER A 16 1.89 -8.85 14.95
CA SER A 16 2.86 -8.17 15.80
C SER A 16 3.46 -6.93 15.14
N ASP A 17 3.87 -5.97 15.97
CA ASP A 17 4.58 -4.75 15.54
C ASP A 17 5.79 -5.05 14.67
N LYS A 18 6.55 -6.09 15.02
CA LYS A 18 7.71 -6.53 14.25
C LYS A 18 7.31 -6.93 12.82
N ASN A 19 6.33 -7.83 12.69
CA ASN A 19 5.89 -8.31 11.38
C ASN A 19 5.28 -7.20 10.54
N MET A 20 4.56 -6.28 11.20
CA MET A 20 3.95 -5.15 10.54
C MET A 20 5.00 -4.14 10.02
N ASN A 21 6.07 -3.91 10.78
CA ASN A 21 7.18 -3.09 10.33
C ASN A 21 7.94 -3.75 9.17
N THR A 22 8.13 -5.07 9.20
CA THR A 22 8.72 -5.80 8.06
C THR A 22 7.85 -5.68 6.80
N PHE A 23 6.53 -5.86 6.93
CA PHE A 23 5.59 -5.63 5.84
C PHE A 23 5.69 -4.21 5.26
N ARG A 24 5.70 -3.20 6.12
CA ARG A 24 5.86 -1.79 5.76
C ARG A 24 7.13 -1.57 4.94
N ASP A 25 8.26 -2.09 5.41
CA ASP A 25 9.57 -1.89 4.79
C ASP A 25 9.67 -2.59 3.43
N ASP A 26 9.13 -3.81 3.33
CA ASP A 26 9.14 -4.58 2.09
C ASP A 26 8.22 -3.94 1.03
N VAL A 27 7.03 -3.46 1.41
CA VAL A 27 6.12 -2.73 0.50
C VAL A 27 6.75 -1.42 0.04
N LEU A 28 7.41 -0.67 0.94
CA LEU A 28 8.11 0.56 0.58
C LEU A 28 9.26 0.27 -0.41
N ALA A 29 10.02 -0.80 -0.20
CA ALA A 29 11.08 -1.21 -1.12
C ALA A 29 10.51 -1.58 -2.50
N GLU A 30 9.42 -2.35 -2.53
CA GLU A 30 8.73 -2.75 -3.75
C GLU A 30 8.22 -1.53 -4.53
N MET A 31 7.52 -0.61 -3.85
CA MET A 31 7.02 0.65 -4.41
C MET A 31 8.14 1.53 -4.96
N THR A 32 9.25 1.66 -4.22
CA THR A 32 10.42 2.44 -4.65
C THR A 32 11.02 1.87 -5.93
N SER A 33 11.18 0.54 -6.00
CA SER A 33 11.78 -0.13 -7.16
C SER A 33 10.96 0.00 -8.44
N LYS A 34 9.63 0.09 -8.30
CA LYS A 34 8.66 0.17 -9.41
C LYS A 34 8.17 1.58 -9.69
N ASN A 35 8.74 2.60 -9.05
CA ASN A 35 8.29 3.99 -9.17
C ASN A 35 6.77 4.14 -8.94
N VAL A 36 6.26 3.42 -7.94
CA VAL A 36 4.88 3.50 -7.46
C VAL A 36 4.86 4.34 -6.19
N SER A 37 3.86 5.20 -6.07
CA SER A 37 3.66 6.06 -4.92
C SER A 37 2.30 5.84 -4.30
N GLY A 38 2.14 6.11 -3.02
CA GLY A 38 0.91 5.70 -2.34
C GLY A 38 0.94 5.79 -0.83
N PHE A 39 -0.15 5.32 -0.23
CA PHE A 39 -0.26 5.18 1.22
C PHE A 39 -1.01 3.91 1.61
N ALA A 40 -0.75 3.45 2.82
CA ALA A 40 -1.49 2.37 3.47
C ALA A 40 -1.87 2.79 4.90
N VAL A 41 -3.16 2.78 5.20
CA VAL A 41 -3.69 2.96 6.55
C VAL A 41 -4.07 1.59 7.07
N LEU A 42 -3.34 1.07 8.06
CA LEU A 42 -3.60 -0.21 8.68
C LEU A 42 -4.02 -0.01 10.13
N ASN A 43 -5.32 -0.04 10.37
CA ASN A 43 -5.90 -0.08 11.70
C ASN A 43 -6.34 -1.51 12.01
N GLU A 44 -6.15 -2.03 13.22
CA GLU A 44 -6.54 -3.43 13.47
C GLU A 44 -8.02 -3.65 13.09
N GLY A 45 -8.28 -4.70 12.31
CA GLY A 45 -9.57 -4.98 11.67
C GLY A 45 -9.84 -4.29 10.33
N ASN A 46 -9.07 -3.26 9.91
CA ASN A 46 -9.28 -2.52 8.66
C ASN A 46 -7.98 -2.03 7.99
N ALA A 47 -7.88 -2.24 6.68
CA ALA A 47 -6.79 -1.76 5.84
C ALA A 47 -7.34 -0.96 4.67
N TRP A 48 -6.77 0.22 4.41
CA TRP A 48 -7.05 1.03 3.22
C TRP A 48 -5.75 1.37 2.51
N ILE A 49 -5.70 1.10 1.21
CA ILE A 49 -4.50 1.25 0.39
C ILE A 49 -4.87 2.04 -0.86
N GLN A 50 -4.02 3.01 -1.22
CA GLN A 50 -4.13 3.73 -2.48
C GLN A 50 -2.74 3.87 -3.10
N LEU A 51 -2.63 3.47 -4.36
CA LEU A 51 -1.38 3.41 -5.13
C LEU A 51 -1.55 4.15 -6.46
N GLU A 52 -0.48 4.78 -6.93
CA GLU A 52 -0.39 5.53 -8.17
C GLU A 52 0.93 5.24 -8.89
N GLY A 53 0.87 5.05 -10.21
CA GLY A 53 2.04 4.66 -10.99
C GLY A 53 1.67 4.17 -12.40
N ASP A 54 2.60 3.52 -13.08
CA ASP A 54 2.28 2.80 -14.32
C ASP A 54 1.32 1.64 -14.01
N GLU A 55 0.41 1.32 -14.94
CA GLU A 55 -0.63 0.31 -14.73
C GLU A 55 -0.09 -1.06 -14.33
N PHE A 56 1.00 -1.51 -14.97
CA PHE A 56 1.61 -2.80 -14.66
C PHE A 56 2.28 -2.76 -13.28
N ASP A 57 3.07 -1.72 -13.03
CA ASP A 57 3.81 -1.54 -11.79
C ASP A 57 2.88 -1.44 -10.57
N VAL A 58 1.78 -0.68 -10.69
CA VAL A 58 0.80 -0.52 -9.61
C VAL A 58 0.06 -1.82 -9.33
N THR A 59 -0.26 -2.59 -10.37
CA THR A 59 -0.91 -3.90 -10.24
C THR A 59 0.03 -4.89 -9.55
N ASP A 60 1.30 -4.92 -9.94
CA ASP A 60 2.32 -5.77 -9.32
C ASP A 60 2.50 -5.45 -7.82
N VAL A 61 2.56 -4.17 -7.44
CA VAL A 61 2.63 -3.76 -6.02
C VAL A 61 1.36 -4.17 -5.26
N CYS A 62 0.19 -4.02 -5.88
CA CYS A 62 -1.09 -4.42 -5.28
C CYS A 62 -1.13 -5.94 -5.01
N ASP A 63 -0.69 -6.72 -5.99
CA ASP A 63 -0.59 -8.18 -5.89
C ASP A 63 0.49 -8.61 -4.88
N PHE A 64 1.61 -7.89 -4.80
CA PHE A 64 2.63 -8.09 -3.77
C PHE A 64 2.02 -7.93 -2.36
N ILE A 65 1.26 -6.86 -2.12
CA ILE A 65 0.60 -6.62 -0.84
C ILE A 65 -0.38 -7.74 -0.50
N ASN A 66 -1.22 -8.14 -1.46
CA ASN A 66 -2.19 -9.22 -1.27
C ASN A 66 -1.50 -10.54 -0.89
N ASN A 67 -0.43 -10.88 -1.62
CA ASN A 67 0.28 -12.14 -1.46
C ASN A 67 1.26 -12.15 -0.27
N TYR A 68 1.52 -11.02 0.38
CA TYR A 68 2.43 -10.94 1.53
C TYR A 68 1.95 -11.76 2.74
N GLY A 69 0.63 -11.96 2.87
CA GLY A 69 0.04 -12.82 3.91
C GLY A 69 -0.22 -12.13 5.25
N ILE A 70 -0.14 -10.80 5.32
CA ILE A 70 -0.51 -10.01 6.51
C ILE A 70 -2.00 -9.71 6.55
N LEU A 71 -2.61 -9.51 5.38
CA LEU A 71 -4.03 -9.20 5.25
C LEU A 71 -4.83 -10.50 5.14
N THR A 72 -5.86 -10.66 5.98
CA THR A 72 -6.79 -11.79 5.96
C THR A 72 -7.79 -11.68 4.81
N THR A 73 -8.20 -10.45 4.50
CA THR A 73 -8.98 -10.14 3.31
C THR A 73 -8.29 -9.04 2.53
N PHE A 74 -8.43 -9.06 1.22
CA PHE A 74 -7.93 -8.02 0.33
C PHE A 74 -8.79 -7.97 -0.92
N ALA A 75 -9.22 -6.78 -1.31
CA ALA A 75 -9.99 -6.57 -2.52
C ALA A 75 -9.66 -5.20 -3.13
N THR A 76 -9.38 -5.20 -4.43
CA THR A 76 -9.33 -3.96 -5.22
C THR A 76 -10.75 -3.39 -5.32
N THR A 77 -10.93 -2.16 -4.85
CA THR A 77 -12.22 -1.45 -4.86
C THR A 77 -12.34 -0.46 -6.01
N SER A 78 -11.22 -0.04 -6.60
CA SER A 78 -11.20 0.88 -7.74
C SER A 78 -9.89 0.79 -8.51
N LEU A 79 -9.98 0.88 -9.85
CA LEU A 79 -8.85 1.04 -10.77
C LEU A 79 -9.26 2.09 -11.81
N VAL A 80 -8.54 3.21 -11.85
CA VAL A 80 -8.85 4.34 -12.75
C VAL A 80 -7.58 4.91 -13.36
N SER A 81 -7.62 5.24 -14.66
CA SER A 81 -6.56 6.02 -15.30
C SER A 81 -6.57 7.46 -14.79
N ILE A 82 -5.39 8.02 -14.54
CA ILE A 82 -5.19 9.38 -14.05
C ILE A 82 -4.27 10.16 -15.00
N THR A 83 -4.47 11.48 -15.05
CA THR A 83 -3.66 12.38 -15.89
C THR A 83 -2.43 12.91 -15.15
N SER A 84 -2.41 12.82 -13.82
CA SER A 84 -1.31 13.25 -12.96
C SER A 84 -1.37 12.56 -11.61
N ARG A 85 -0.20 12.26 -11.04
CA ARG A 85 -0.07 11.72 -9.68
C ARG A 85 -0.37 12.82 -8.65
N GLN A 86 -1.14 12.45 -7.64
CA GLN A 86 -1.42 13.28 -6.45
C GLN A 86 -0.66 12.77 -5.23
N LEU A 87 -0.25 11.51 -5.23
CA LEU A 87 0.53 10.88 -4.17
C LEU A 87 1.98 10.89 -4.63
N ASN A 88 2.78 11.90 -4.26
CA ASN A 88 4.18 12.00 -4.69
C ASN A 88 5.18 11.51 -3.63
N GLU A 89 4.71 11.23 -2.41
CA GLU A 89 5.54 10.71 -1.32
C GLU A 89 5.40 9.18 -1.23
N CYS A 90 6.53 8.51 -1.01
CA CYS A 90 6.74 7.11 -1.40
C CYS A 90 5.92 6.11 -0.57
N TYR A 91 5.65 6.38 0.71
CA TYR A 91 4.79 5.51 1.52
C TYR A 91 4.40 6.18 2.83
N LEU A 92 3.11 6.44 3.04
CA LEU A 92 2.59 6.90 4.33
C LEU A 92 1.91 5.73 5.03
N TYR A 93 2.57 5.21 6.08
CA TYR A 93 2.07 4.10 6.89
C TYR A 93 1.43 4.64 8.18
N TYR A 94 0.15 4.34 8.40
CA TYR A 94 -0.51 4.60 9.67
C TYR A 94 -0.83 3.29 10.37
N LYS A 95 -0.33 3.13 11.59
CA LYS A 95 -0.76 2.06 12.50
C LYS A 95 -1.72 2.63 13.52
N ASN A 96 -2.93 2.09 13.61
CA ASN A 96 -3.96 2.57 14.54
C ASN A 96 -4.16 4.10 14.46
N LEU A 97 -4.25 4.62 13.23
CA LEU A 97 -4.41 6.05 12.92
C LEU A 97 -3.26 6.97 13.36
N THR A 98 -2.14 6.39 13.80
CA THR A 98 -0.93 7.14 14.14
C THR A 98 0.06 7.04 12.99
N PRO A 99 0.55 8.17 12.44
CA PRO A 99 1.53 8.13 11.37
C PRO A 99 2.84 7.54 11.90
N VAL A 100 3.35 6.53 11.21
CA VAL A 100 4.67 5.96 11.49
C VAL A 100 5.69 6.80 10.71
N THR A 101 6.05 7.94 11.29
CA THR A 101 6.99 8.91 10.69
C THR A 101 8.45 8.51 10.84
N SER A 102 8.76 7.47 11.62
CA SER A 102 10.11 6.93 11.68
C SER A 102 10.37 6.04 10.47
N LEU A 103 10.76 6.67 9.37
CA LEU A 103 11.74 6.08 8.47
C LEU A 103 13.00 5.75 9.31
N PRO A 104 13.70 4.62 9.07
CA PRO A 104 15.04 4.46 9.60
C PRO A 104 15.97 5.58 9.13
#